data_AF-F1B0F7-F1
#
_entry.id   AF-F1B0F7-F1
#
_cell.length_a   1.000
_cell.length_b   1.000
_cell.length_c   1.000
_cell.angle_alpha   90.00
_cell.angle_beta   90.00
_cell.angle_gamma   90.00
#
_symmetry.space_group_name_H-M   'P 1'
#
loop_
_entity.id
_entity.type
_entity.pdbx_description
1 polymer ?
#
loop_
_entity_poly.entity_id
_entity_poly.type
_entity_poly.pdbx_seq_one_letter_code
_entity_poly.pdbx_strand_id
1 'polypeptide(L)'
;NKNTPLNNCAPPGATYHKIKDPGMLKQMDIRWTELTSDEINSKRHQGFWGREFYKHGTCCEGYNTEDAYFKLAMGLKDRFDLLTILRARGIIPGNYYTIDSIQRAIKAVTRAVPNLYCNPDPNNPRM
;
A
#
# COMPACT_ATOMS: atom_id res chain seq x y z
N ASN A 1 23.91 -0.64 -10.59
CA ASN A 1 22.45 -0.59 -10.80
C ASN A 1 21.78 -1.33 -9.65
N LYS A 2 21.33 -0.63 -8.59
CA LYS A 2 20.77 -1.24 -7.36
C LYS A 2 19.28 -0.89 -7.25
N ASN A 3 18.46 -1.40 -8.17
CA ASN A 3 17.02 -1.07 -8.25
C ASN A 3 16.10 -2.12 -7.61
N THR A 4 16.64 -3.05 -6.81
CA THR A 4 15.82 -4.08 -6.15
C THR A 4 15.36 -3.58 -4.79
N PRO A 5 14.05 -3.56 -4.49
CA PRO A 5 13.55 -3.25 -3.16
C PRO A 5 14.16 -4.17 -2.11
N LEU A 6 14.65 -3.60 -1.00
CA LEU A 6 15.12 -4.37 0.14
C LEU A 6 13.99 -5.27 0.65
N ASN A 7 14.30 -6.53 0.91
CA ASN A 7 13.34 -7.50 1.39
C ASN A 7 13.96 -8.56 2.30
N ASN A 8 13.12 -9.17 3.13
CA ASN A 8 13.46 -10.30 4.00
C ASN A 8 14.64 -10.02 4.96
N CYS A 9 14.63 -8.86 5.62
CA CYS A 9 15.67 -8.45 6.57
C CYS A 9 15.40 -8.96 8.01
N ALA A 10 14.35 -9.76 8.19
CA ALA A 10 13.97 -10.30 9.49
C ALA A 10 15.10 -11.17 10.07
N PRO A 11 15.50 -10.98 11.33
CA PRO A 11 16.48 -11.86 11.96
C PRO A 11 15.92 -13.28 12.13
N PRO A 12 16.79 -14.30 12.25
CA PRO A 12 16.36 -15.67 12.57
C PRO A 12 15.48 -15.70 13.82
N GLY A 13 14.32 -16.36 13.72
CA GLY A 13 13.36 -16.45 14.83
C GLY A 13 12.46 -15.23 15.02
N ALA A 14 12.53 -14.22 14.15
CA ALA A 14 11.57 -13.12 14.15
C ALA A 14 10.13 -13.65 13.98
N THR A 15 9.22 -13.15 14.80
CA THR A 15 7.79 -13.50 14.75
C THR A 15 6.95 -12.26 14.51
N TYR A 16 5.83 -12.43 13.80
CA TYR A 16 4.85 -11.37 13.58
C TYR A 16 3.85 -11.33 14.75
N HIS A 17 3.79 -10.21 15.43
CA HIS A 17 2.82 -9.98 16.49
C HIS A 17 1.51 -9.48 15.89
N LYS A 18 0.49 -10.36 15.88
CA LYS A 18 -0.84 -9.99 15.38
C LYS A 18 -1.41 -8.78 16.10
N ILE A 19 -2.01 -7.88 15.33
CA ILE A 19 -2.77 -6.74 15.84
C ILE A 19 -3.97 -7.27 16.61
N LYS A 20 -4.10 -6.90 17.88
CA LYS A 20 -5.22 -7.31 18.75
C LYS A 20 -6.20 -6.18 19.03
N ASP A 21 -5.76 -4.93 18.89
CA ASP A 21 -6.61 -3.77 19.12
C ASP A 21 -7.72 -3.69 18.05
N PRO A 22 -9.01 -3.74 18.44
CA PRO A 22 -10.12 -3.70 17.48
C PRO A 22 -10.16 -2.40 16.67
N GLY A 23 -9.73 -1.28 17.28
CA GLY A 23 -9.65 0.02 16.60
C GLY A 23 -8.64 -0.01 15.46
N MET A 24 -7.43 -0.50 15.73
CA MET A 24 -6.36 -0.66 14.75
C MET A 24 -6.74 -1.67 13.66
N LEU A 25 -7.39 -2.79 14.01
CA LEU A 25 -7.89 -3.74 13.02
C LEU A 25 -8.90 -3.11 12.05
N LYS A 26 -9.83 -2.31 12.57
CA LYS A 26 -10.79 -1.57 11.74
C LYS A 26 -10.09 -0.54 10.85
N GLN A 27 -9.09 0.16 11.38
CA GLN A 27 -8.33 1.15 10.62
C GLN A 27 -7.48 0.53 9.51
N MET A 28 -6.82 -0.60 9.80
CA MET A 28 -6.04 -1.37 8.81
C MET A 28 -6.94 -1.90 7.70
N ASP A 29 -8.09 -2.45 8.04
CA ASP A 29 -9.04 -3.01 7.08
C ASP A 29 -9.62 -1.94 6.13
N ILE A 30 -9.86 -0.71 6.60
CA ILE A 30 -10.32 0.39 5.75
C ILE A 30 -9.20 0.91 4.83
N ARG A 31 -7.96 1.00 5.32
CA ARG A 31 -6.85 1.66 4.60
C ARG A 31 -5.99 0.72 3.78
N TRP A 32 -5.95 -0.54 4.16
CA TRP A 32 -5.05 -1.56 3.64
C TRP A 32 -5.73 -2.93 3.64
N THR A 33 -6.93 -3.00 3.06
CA THR A 33 -7.77 -4.21 2.96
C THR A 33 -7.05 -5.38 2.29
N GLU A 34 -7.23 -6.59 2.82
CA GLU A 34 -6.85 -7.82 2.13
C GLU A 34 -8.00 -8.23 1.18
N LEU A 35 -7.77 -8.15 -0.14
CA LEU A 35 -8.81 -8.41 -1.14
C LEU A 35 -8.96 -9.90 -1.51
N THR A 36 -8.16 -10.78 -0.91
CA THR A 36 -8.11 -12.22 -1.23
C THR A 36 -8.90 -13.09 -0.24
N SER A 37 -9.45 -12.51 0.82
CA SER A 37 -10.30 -13.19 1.80
C SER A 37 -11.37 -12.23 2.34
N ASP A 38 -12.39 -12.74 3.03
CA ASP A 38 -13.39 -11.89 3.67
C ASP A 38 -12.82 -11.14 4.89
N GLU A 39 -13.53 -10.09 5.32
CA GLU A 39 -13.12 -9.22 6.43
C GLU A 39 -12.83 -9.99 7.73
N ILE A 40 -13.67 -10.98 8.07
CA ILE A 40 -13.55 -11.76 9.31
C ILE A 40 -12.26 -12.59 9.26
N ASN A 41 -12.04 -13.31 8.16
CA ASN A 41 -10.85 -14.12 7.97
C ASN A 41 -9.57 -13.26 7.85
N SER A 42 -9.63 -12.14 7.15
CA SER A 42 -8.55 -11.16 7.03
C SER A 42 -8.10 -10.65 8.41
N LYS A 43 -9.04 -10.17 9.25
CA LYS A 43 -8.73 -9.66 10.60
C LYS A 43 -8.22 -10.73 11.55
N ARG A 44 -8.76 -11.96 11.45
CA ARG A 44 -8.35 -13.10 12.30
C ARG A 44 -6.95 -13.62 11.95
N HIS A 45 -6.65 -13.74 10.67
CA HIS A 45 -5.41 -14.38 10.21
C HIS A 45 -4.29 -13.37 9.99
N GLN A 46 -4.63 -12.17 9.50
CA GLN A 46 -3.68 -11.09 9.17
C GLN A 46 -2.56 -11.57 8.24
N GLY A 47 -2.89 -12.50 7.34
CA GLY A 47 -1.92 -13.19 6.50
C GLY A 47 -1.22 -12.20 5.56
N PHE A 48 -1.97 -11.29 4.96
CA PHE A 48 -1.42 -10.23 4.14
C PHE A 48 -0.52 -9.28 4.93
N TRP A 49 -1.02 -8.68 6.01
CA TRP A 49 -0.27 -7.69 6.79
C TRP A 49 1.01 -8.27 7.41
N GLY A 50 0.93 -9.49 7.95
CA GLY A 50 2.10 -10.20 8.47
C GLY A 50 3.15 -10.47 7.41
N ARG A 51 2.74 -10.88 6.20
CA ARG A 51 3.66 -11.09 5.07
C ARG A 51 4.34 -9.80 4.64
N GLU A 52 3.59 -8.71 4.49
CA GLU A 52 4.16 -7.41 4.09
C GLU A 52 5.12 -6.86 5.15
N PHE A 53 4.79 -6.99 6.44
CA PHE A 53 5.71 -6.61 7.50
C PHE A 53 6.98 -7.47 7.48
N TYR A 54 6.86 -8.80 7.42
CA TYR A 54 8.02 -9.68 7.42
C TYR A 54 8.94 -9.43 6.22
N LYS A 55 8.35 -9.31 5.02
CA LYS A 55 9.09 -9.11 3.78
C LYS A 55 9.68 -7.71 3.66
N HIS A 56 8.97 -6.66 4.10
CA HIS A 56 9.37 -5.26 3.85
C HIS A 56 9.54 -4.43 5.12
N GLY A 57 8.63 -4.54 6.09
CA GLY A 57 8.71 -3.81 7.35
C GLY A 57 9.97 -4.07 8.16
N THR A 58 10.44 -5.32 8.19
CA THR A 58 11.69 -5.70 8.90
C THR A 58 12.94 -5.04 8.34
N CYS A 59 12.90 -4.56 7.09
CA CYS A 59 13.98 -3.82 6.46
C CYS A 59 13.98 -2.32 6.77
N CYS A 60 12.95 -1.79 7.44
CA CYS A 60 12.79 -0.37 7.69
C CYS A 60 13.51 0.04 8.99
N GLU A 61 14.84 0.15 8.94
CA GLU A 61 15.65 0.54 10.10
C GLU A 61 15.11 1.81 10.79
N GLY A 62 14.94 1.76 12.11
CA GLY A 62 14.32 2.84 12.91
C GLY A 62 12.79 2.81 12.97
N TYR A 63 12.10 2.08 12.09
CA TYR A 63 10.64 1.90 12.06
C TYR A 63 10.24 0.42 11.89
N ASN A 64 11.14 -0.50 12.23
CA ASN A 64 11.01 -1.94 11.99
C ASN A 64 10.17 -2.67 13.06
N THR A 65 9.40 -1.94 13.88
CA THR A 65 8.37 -2.55 14.75
C THR A 65 7.05 -2.58 13.99
N GLU A 66 6.19 -3.59 14.26
CA GLU A 66 4.90 -3.72 13.59
C GLU A 66 4.07 -2.43 13.73
N ASP A 67 3.99 -1.90 14.95
CA ASP A 67 3.21 -0.69 15.27
C ASP A 67 3.71 0.54 14.50
N ALA A 68 5.02 0.80 14.51
CA ALA A 68 5.61 1.95 13.82
C ALA A 68 5.44 1.84 12.30
N TYR A 69 5.68 0.64 11.74
CA TYR A 69 5.53 0.37 10.32
C TYR A 69 4.09 0.60 9.83
N PHE A 70 3.10 0.00 10.51
CA PHE A 70 1.70 0.13 10.10
C PHE A 70 1.17 1.56 10.32
N LYS A 71 1.54 2.23 11.41
CA LYS A 71 1.18 3.64 11.62
C LYS A 71 1.75 4.55 10.54
N LEU A 72 3.01 4.34 10.14
CA LEU A 72 3.63 5.09 9.05
C LEU A 72 2.87 4.85 7.73
N ALA A 73 2.59 3.60 7.39
CA ALA A 73 1.84 3.25 6.17
C ALA A 73 0.45 3.90 6.14
N MET A 74 -0.31 3.81 7.24
CA MET A 74 -1.62 4.45 7.35
C MET A 74 -1.52 5.98 7.27
N GLY A 75 -0.53 6.59 7.92
CA GLY A 75 -0.30 8.04 7.86
C GLY A 75 0.03 8.52 6.44
N LEU A 76 0.82 7.76 5.68
CA LEU A 76 1.10 8.05 4.27
C LEU A 76 -0.16 7.92 3.39
N LYS A 77 -0.97 6.88 3.63
CA LYS A 77 -2.23 6.66 2.92
C LYS A 77 -3.25 7.78 3.15
N ASP A 78 -3.29 8.33 4.36
CA ASP A 78 -4.17 9.45 4.73
C ASP A 78 -3.64 10.79 4.19
N ARG A 79 -2.31 10.97 4.17
CA ARG A 79 -1.68 12.18 3.64
C ARG A 79 -1.86 12.34 2.14
N PHE A 80 -1.86 11.24 1.40
CA PHE A 80 -1.93 11.25 -0.07
C PHE A 80 -3.17 10.52 -0.57
N ASP A 81 -4.32 11.20 -0.51
CA ASP A 81 -5.54 10.74 -1.17
C ASP A 81 -5.42 10.89 -2.70
N LEU A 82 -4.86 9.86 -3.34
CA LEU A 82 -4.65 9.82 -4.78
C LEU A 82 -5.95 10.01 -5.57
N LEU A 83 -7.08 9.50 -5.09
CA LEU A 83 -8.34 9.64 -5.81
C LEU A 83 -8.80 11.10 -5.84
N THR A 84 -8.72 11.81 -4.72
CA THR A 84 -9.01 13.24 -4.64
C THR A 84 -8.04 14.06 -5.50
N ILE A 85 -6.75 13.75 -5.45
CA ILE A 85 -5.72 14.42 -6.26
C ILE A 85 -6.01 14.27 -7.77
N LEU A 86 -6.36 13.06 -8.22
CA LEU A 86 -6.67 12.78 -9.62
C LEU A 86 -7.98 13.46 -10.05
N ARG A 87 -9.03 13.40 -9.23
CA ARG A 87 -10.32 14.05 -9.50
C ARG A 87 -10.20 15.56 -9.66
N ALA A 88 -9.37 16.21 -8.84
CA ALA A 88 -9.11 17.64 -8.95
C ALA A 88 -8.49 18.06 -10.30
N ARG A 89 -7.98 17.09 -11.07
CA ARG A 89 -7.43 17.28 -12.44
C ARG A 89 -8.30 16.67 -13.53
N GLY A 90 -9.55 16.31 -13.22
CA GLY A 90 -10.48 15.70 -14.18
C GLY A 90 -10.19 14.22 -14.49
N ILE A 91 -9.30 13.58 -13.72
CA ILE A 91 -8.97 12.16 -13.89
C ILE A 91 -9.90 11.36 -12.97
N ILE A 92 -10.91 10.71 -13.57
CA ILE A 92 -11.92 9.91 -12.89
C ILE A 92 -11.88 8.45 -13.39
N PRO A 93 -12.14 7.46 -12.52
CA PRO A 93 -12.23 6.06 -12.95
C PRO A 93 -13.23 5.85 -14.09
N GLY A 94 -12.95 4.91 -15.00
CA GLY A 94 -13.81 4.56 -16.14
C GLY A 94 -13.47 5.24 -17.47
N ASN A 95 -12.37 5.99 -17.55
CA ASN A 95 -11.89 6.67 -18.76
C ASN A 95 -10.40 6.39 -19.02
N TYR A 96 -9.93 6.76 -20.21
CA TYR A 96 -8.53 6.64 -20.62
C TYR A 96 -7.78 7.96 -20.42
N TYR A 97 -6.55 7.84 -19.92
CA TYR A 97 -5.67 8.98 -19.66
C TYR A 97 -4.24 8.63 -20.04
N THR A 98 -3.46 9.64 -20.42
CA THR A 98 -2.03 9.44 -20.66
C THR A 98 -1.27 9.25 -19.35
N ILE A 99 -0.23 8.42 -19.37
CA ILE A 99 0.71 8.24 -18.23
C ILE A 99 1.20 9.59 -17.71
N ASP A 100 1.60 10.48 -18.61
CA ASP A 100 2.11 11.81 -18.28
C ASP A 100 1.04 12.69 -17.58
N SER A 101 -0.23 12.64 -18.00
CA SER A 101 -1.30 13.37 -17.28
C SER A 101 -1.48 12.87 -15.83
N ILE A 102 -1.42 11.57 -15.60
CA ILE A 102 -1.54 10.97 -14.25
C ILE A 102 -0.32 11.36 -13.40
N GLN A 103 0.88 11.22 -13.94
CA GLN A 103 2.12 11.58 -13.24
C GLN A 103 2.16 13.06 -12.86
N ARG A 104 1.77 13.96 -13.77
CA ARG A 104 1.71 15.41 -13.48
C ARG A 104 0.68 15.75 -12.41
N ALA A 105 -0.50 15.13 -12.43
CA ALA A 105 -1.53 15.35 -11.43
C ALA A 105 -1.02 14.98 -10.03
N ILE A 106 -0.41 13.81 -9.88
CA ILE A 106 0.15 13.34 -8.60
C ILE A 106 1.34 14.20 -8.17
N LYS A 107 2.31 14.45 -9.06
CA LYS A 107 3.51 15.27 -8.78
C LYS A 107 3.16 16.67 -8.31
N ALA A 108 2.10 17.28 -8.82
CA ALA A 108 1.69 18.62 -8.40
C ALA A 108 1.39 18.73 -6.90
N VAL A 109 0.99 17.62 -6.27
CA VAL A 109 0.66 17.56 -4.84
C VAL A 109 1.79 16.90 -4.04
N THR A 110 2.29 15.75 -4.49
CA THR A 110 3.34 14.99 -3.78
C THR A 110 4.73 15.60 -3.91
N ARG A 111 4.93 16.49 -4.88
CA ARG A 111 6.22 17.08 -5.29
C ARG A 111 7.24 16.09 -5.82
N ALA A 112 6.84 14.83 -6.04
CA ALA A 112 7.66 13.77 -6.60
C ALA A 112 6.94 13.08 -7.77
N VAL A 113 7.69 12.61 -8.76
CA VAL A 113 7.13 11.82 -9.86
C VAL A 113 6.80 10.42 -9.32
N PRO A 114 5.55 9.94 -9.40
CA PRO A 114 5.22 8.60 -8.96
C PRO A 114 5.71 7.55 -9.96
N ASN A 115 6.01 6.35 -9.46
CA ASN A 115 6.17 5.17 -10.30
C ASN A 115 4.78 4.54 -10.54
N LEU A 116 4.37 4.45 -11.81
CA LEU A 116 3.06 3.88 -12.17
C LEU A 116 3.23 2.42 -12.60
N TYR A 117 2.37 1.56 -12.08
CA TYR A 117 2.27 0.16 -12.47
C TYR A 117 0.93 -0.08 -13.16
N CYS A 118 0.96 -0.63 -14.37
CA CYS A 118 -0.23 -0.94 -15.16
C CYS A 118 -0.40 -2.46 -15.26
N ASN A 119 -1.64 -2.93 -15.13
CA ASN A 119 -2.02 -4.31 -15.39
C ASN A 119 -3.05 -4.31 -16.53
N PRO A 120 -2.95 -5.22 -17.52
CA PRO A 120 -3.97 -5.37 -18.54
C PRO A 120 -5.33 -5.67 -17.91
N ASP A 121 -6.41 -5.19 -18.54
CA ASP A 121 -7.76 -5.60 -18.15
C ASP A 121 -7.93 -7.09 -18.45
N PRO A 122 -8.27 -7.94 -17.46
CA PRO A 122 -8.54 -9.37 -17.71
C PRO A 122 -9.64 -9.59 -18.75
N ASN A 123 -10.59 -8.65 -18.87
CA ASN A 123 -11.69 -8.71 -19.84
C ASN A 123 -11.31 -8.08 -21.19
N ASN A 124 -10.23 -7.32 -21.26
CA ASN A 124 -9.72 -6.74 -22.50
C ASN A 124 -8.18 -6.75 -22.54
N PRO A 125 -7.55 -7.92 -22.77
CA PRO A 125 -6.10 -8.11 -22.60
C PRO A 125 -5.22 -7.41 -23.64
N ARG A 126 -5.83 -6.76 -24.64
CA ARG A 126 -5.15 -6.12 -25.78
C ARG A 126 -5.06 -4.59 -25.66
N MET A 127 -5.53 -4.03 -24.54
CA MET A 127 -5.38 -2.62 -24.19
C MET A 127 -4.34 -2.43 -23.09
#